data_AF-A0A3D5CU12-F1
#
_entry.id   AF-A0A3D5CU12-F1
#
_cell.length_a   1.000
_cell.length_b   1.000
_cell.length_c   1.000
_cell.angle_alpha   90.00
_cell.angle_beta   90.00
_cell.angle_gamma   90.00
#
_symmetry.space_group_name_H-M   'P 1'
#
loop_
_entity.id
_entity.type
_entity.pdbx_description
1 polymer ?
#
loop_
_entity_poly.entity_id
_entity_poly.type
_entity_poly.pdbx_seq_one_letter_code
_entity_poly.pdbx_strand_id
1 'polypeptide(L)'
;MMKTLYNNPIVRQRADPWVYKHTDGYYYFTGSVPGYQVIELRRAKSLNELEHAASLIVWQAHEEGPMSELIWAPEVHYINGKWYIYFAASNHKTIRDESHHHRMFVLENHHI
;
A
#
# COMPACT_ATOMS: atom_id res chain seq x y z
N MET A 1 -26.11 -4.04 21.84
CA MET A 1 -25.29 -3.78 20.63
C MET A 1 -24.86 -5.11 20.04
N MET A 2 -25.07 -5.34 18.74
CA MET A 2 -24.44 -6.49 18.07
C MET A 2 -22.94 -6.23 17.94
N LYS A 3 -22.13 -7.20 18.35
CA LYS A 3 -20.68 -7.17 18.17
C LYS A 3 -20.36 -7.52 16.72
N THR A 4 -19.69 -6.63 15.99
CA THR A 4 -19.13 -6.96 14.68
C THR A 4 -18.02 -8.00 14.86
N LEU A 5 -18.13 -9.14 14.19
CA LEU A 5 -17.11 -10.18 14.18
C LEU A 5 -16.14 -9.94 13.02
N TYR A 6 -14.84 -10.02 13.30
CA TYR A 6 -13.77 -9.85 12.31
C TYR A 6 -13.11 -11.18 12.01
N ASN A 7 -13.00 -11.52 10.74
CA ASN A 7 -12.45 -12.80 10.28
C ASN A 7 -10.93 -12.70 10.16
N ASN A 8 -10.23 -12.84 11.29
CA ASN A 8 -8.76 -12.79 11.29
C ASN A 8 -8.12 -14.08 10.73
N PRO A 9 -7.00 -13.98 9.99
CA PRO A 9 -6.38 -12.74 9.51
C PRO A 9 -7.20 -12.06 8.39
N ILE A 10 -7.29 -10.72 8.41
CA ILE A 10 -8.11 -9.94 7.47
C ILE A 10 -7.60 -9.98 6.05
N VAL A 11 -6.29 -9.78 5.87
CA VAL A 11 -5.61 -10.00 4.58
C VAL A 11 -4.36 -10.82 4.82
N ARG A 12 -4.25 -12.00 4.19
CA ARG A 12 -3.09 -12.87 4.35
C ARG A 12 -1.90 -12.34 3.55
N GLN A 13 -0.69 -12.64 4.04
CA GLN A 13 0.57 -12.32 3.37
C GLN A 13 0.68 -10.84 2.99
N ARG A 14 0.29 -9.94 3.89
CA ARG A 14 0.54 -8.50 3.78
C ARG A 14 1.15 -8.04 5.09
N ALA A 15 2.36 -7.51 5.03
CA ALA A 15 2.96 -6.81 6.15
C ALA A 15 2.57 -5.32 6.08
N ASP A 16 2.79 -4.59 7.16
CA ASP A 16 2.58 -3.14 7.25
C ASP A 16 1.18 -2.72 6.76
N PRO A 17 0.09 -3.32 7.29
CA PRO A 17 -1.25 -3.07 6.78
C PRO A 17 -1.70 -1.64 7.08
N TRP A 18 -2.18 -0.94 6.05
CA TRP A 18 -2.81 0.38 6.18
C TRP A 18 -4.22 0.34 5.60
N VAL A 19 -5.18 0.87 6.35
CA VAL A 19 -6.60 0.95 5.93
C VAL A 19 -7.08 2.39 6.06
N TYR A 20 -7.61 2.92 4.96
CA TYR A 20 -8.25 4.23 4.90
C TYR A 20 -9.75 4.07 4.58
N LYS A 21 -10.63 4.54 5.47
CA LYS A 21 -12.07 4.57 5.22
C LYS A 21 -12.43 5.89 4.54
N HIS A 22 -12.84 5.83 3.27
CA HIS A 22 -13.18 7.01 2.50
C HIS A 22 -14.67 7.37 2.59
N THR A 23 -15.01 8.58 2.16
CA THR A 23 -16.38 9.13 2.16
C THR A 23 -17.28 8.49 1.10
N ASP A 24 -16.72 7.78 0.13
CA ASP A 24 -17.47 6.99 -0.86
C ASP A 24 -18.07 5.68 -0.28
N GLY A 25 -17.82 5.40 1.01
CA GLY A 25 -18.31 4.22 1.70
C GLY A 25 -17.43 2.98 1.59
N TYR A 26 -16.24 3.09 0.99
CA TYR A 26 -15.27 2.00 0.89
C TYR A 26 -14.11 2.13 1.89
N TYR A 27 -13.59 0.98 2.29
CA TYR A 27 -12.26 0.85 2.88
C TYR A 27 -11.26 0.60 1.76
N TYR A 28 -10.20 1.38 1.72
CA TYR A 28 -9.04 1.22 0.86
C TYR A 28 -7.91 0.59 1.68
N PHE A 29 -7.32 -0.48 1.18
CA PHE A 29 -6.26 -1.20 1.86
C PHE A 29 -5.00 -1.25 1.01
N THR A 30 -3.89 -0.98 1.66
CA THR A 30 -2.53 -1.17 1.16
C THR A 30 -1.73 -1.96 2.19
N GLY A 31 -0.65 -2.61 1.73
CA GLY A 31 0.30 -3.30 2.59
C GLY A 31 1.47 -3.80 1.77
N SER A 32 2.59 -4.07 2.44
CA SER A 32 3.78 -4.62 1.80
C SER A 32 3.49 -6.02 1.25
N VAL A 33 3.62 -6.17 -0.06
CA VAL A 33 3.38 -7.44 -0.77
C VAL A 33 4.67 -8.28 -0.77
N PRO A 34 4.60 -9.61 -0.57
CA PRO A 34 5.75 -10.49 -0.74
C PRO A 34 6.42 -10.27 -2.11
N GLY A 35 7.74 -10.14 -2.09
CA GLY A 35 8.52 -9.75 -3.27
C GLY A 35 8.92 -8.27 -3.25
N TYR A 36 8.13 -7.40 -2.60
CA TYR A 36 8.45 -5.98 -2.37
C TYR A 36 8.78 -5.19 -3.64
N GLN A 37 8.08 -5.44 -4.77
CA GLN A 37 8.31 -4.75 -6.05
C GLN A 37 7.12 -3.94 -6.56
N VAL A 38 5.97 -3.96 -5.87
CA VAL A 38 4.75 -3.29 -6.34
C VAL A 38 4.00 -2.65 -5.19
N ILE A 39 3.21 -1.63 -5.51
CA ILE A 39 2.16 -1.11 -4.63
C ILE A 39 0.84 -1.66 -5.15
N GLU A 40 0.19 -2.46 -4.31
CA GLU A 40 -1.13 -2.98 -4.53
C GLU A 40 -2.17 -2.19 -3.74
N LEU A 41 -3.29 -1.87 -4.38
CA LEU A 41 -4.46 -1.27 -3.75
C LEU A 41 -5.67 -2.19 -3.94
N ARG A 42 -6.43 -2.41 -2.87
CA ARG A 42 -7.75 -3.05 -2.94
C ARG A 42 -8.76 -2.24 -2.16
N ARG A 43 -10.05 -2.40 -2.50
CA ARG A 43 -11.13 -1.76 -1.75
C ARG A 43 -12.34 -2.66 -1.55
N ALA A 44 -13.01 -2.51 -0.42
CA ALA A 44 -14.23 -3.25 -0.08
C ALA A 44 -15.19 -2.41 0.78
N LYS A 45 -16.46 -2.84 0.90
CA LYS A 45 -17.45 -2.14 1.73
C LYS A 45 -17.34 -2.51 3.22
N SER A 46 -16.72 -3.64 3.53
CA SER A 46 -16.42 -4.07 4.91
C SER A 46 -15.00 -4.61 5.04
N LEU A 47 -14.45 -4.57 6.26
CA LEU A 47 -13.09 -5.09 6.51
C LEU A 47 -12.97 -6.59 6.20
N ASN A 48 -14.01 -7.38 6.48
CA ASN A 48 -14.00 -8.83 6.24
C ASN A 48 -14.00 -9.21 4.74
N GLU A 49 -14.36 -8.28 3.86
CA GLU A 49 -14.35 -8.50 2.40
C GLU A 49 -12.97 -8.24 1.79
N LEU A 50 -12.03 -7.63 2.51
CA LEU A 50 -10.74 -7.21 1.96
C LEU A 50 -9.87 -8.38 1.48
N GLU A 51 -9.94 -9.57 2.09
CA GLU A 51 -9.18 -10.75 1.62
C GLU A 51 -9.54 -11.12 0.17
N HIS A 52 -10.82 -11.00 -0.18
CA HIS A 52 -11.38 -11.47 -1.46
C HIS A 52 -11.68 -10.35 -2.45
N ALA A 53 -11.49 -9.08 -2.05
CA ALA A 53 -11.63 -7.94 -2.93
C ALA A 53 -10.62 -8.01 -4.07
N ALA A 54 -11.06 -7.63 -5.27
CA ALA A 54 -10.15 -7.48 -6.40
C ALA A 54 -9.05 -6.45 -6.05
N SER A 55 -7.81 -6.82 -6.35
CA SER A 55 -6.65 -5.96 -6.16
C SER A 55 -6.17 -5.40 -7.49
N LEU A 56 -5.60 -4.19 -7.43
CA LEU A 56 -4.99 -3.50 -8.55
C LEU A 56 -3.54 -3.16 -8.19
N ILE A 57 -2.63 -3.43 -9.11
CA ILE A 57 -1.27 -2.88 -9.04
C ILE A 57 -1.34 -1.44 -9.54
N VAL A 58 -1.14 -0.48 -8.65
CA VAL A 58 -1.24 0.95 -8.96
C VAL A 58 0.12 1.58 -9.28
N TRP A 59 1.21 0.92 -8.90
CA TRP A 59 2.57 1.33 -9.20
C TRP A 59 3.55 0.15 -9.08
N GLN A 60 4.62 0.18 -9.86
CA GLN A 60 5.67 -0.84 -9.89
C GLN A 60 7.05 -0.20 -9.71
N ALA A 61 7.94 -0.95 -9.06
CA ALA A 61 9.34 -0.55 -8.89
C ALA A 61 9.99 -0.21 -10.23
N HIS A 62 10.89 0.78 -10.21
CA HIS A 62 11.71 1.11 -11.36
C HIS A 62 12.66 -0.03 -11.72
N GLU A 63 13.13 -0.06 -12.97
CA GLU A 63 14.14 -1.06 -13.38
C GLU A 63 15.47 -0.84 -12.66
N GLU A 64 15.85 0.42 -12.42
CA GLU A 64 17.10 0.80 -11.76
C GLU A 64 16.99 2.15 -11.03
N GLY A 65 17.99 2.47 -10.21
CA GLY A 65 18.08 3.75 -9.49
C GLY A 65 17.11 3.87 -8.31
N PRO A 66 16.77 5.10 -7.86
CA PRO A 66 15.81 5.30 -6.78
C PRO A 66 14.47 4.63 -7.08
N MET A 67 13.85 4.02 -6.07
CA MET A 67 12.58 3.29 -6.16
C MET A 67 12.61 1.99 -6.97
N SER A 68 13.78 1.36 -7.16
CA SER A 68 13.89 0.08 -7.89
C SER A 68 13.75 -1.17 -7.02
N GLU A 69 13.97 -1.05 -5.71
CA GLU A 69 14.11 -2.21 -4.84
C GLU A 69 13.38 -1.99 -3.51
N LEU A 70 12.77 -3.05 -2.98
CA LEU A 70 12.26 -3.11 -1.61
C LEU A 70 11.22 -2.05 -1.29
N ILE A 71 10.13 -2.09 -2.04
CA ILE A 71 8.96 -1.22 -1.91
C ILE A 71 8.19 -1.60 -0.64
N TRP A 72 8.20 -0.71 0.35
CA TRP A 72 7.75 -0.97 1.71
C TRP A 72 6.66 -0.01 2.18
N ALA A 73 5.76 -0.56 2.99
CA ALA A 73 4.77 0.12 3.82
C ALA A 73 4.00 1.25 3.09
N PRO A 74 3.33 0.97 1.96
CA PRO A 74 2.50 1.97 1.30
C PRO A 74 1.30 2.36 2.18
N GLU A 75 1.08 3.65 2.36
CA GLU A 75 -0.10 4.22 3.01
C GLU A 75 -0.88 5.12 2.05
N VAL A 76 -2.15 4.79 1.82
CA VAL A 76 -3.06 5.60 1.01
C VAL A 76 -3.79 6.66 1.84
N HIS A 77 -3.79 7.89 1.35
CA HIS A 77 -4.41 9.05 1.98
C HIS A 77 -5.21 9.84 0.95
N TYR A 78 -6.29 10.48 1.38
CA TYR A 78 -7.04 11.45 0.57
C TYR A 78 -6.92 12.84 1.21
N ILE A 79 -6.23 13.75 0.54
CA ILE A 79 -5.87 15.07 1.06
C ILE A 79 -6.23 16.11 0.01
N ASN A 80 -7.00 17.13 0.40
CA ASN A 80 -7.37 18.26 -0.46
C ASN A 80 -7.90 17.85 -1.85
N GLY A 81 -8.75 16.81 -1.90
CA GLY A 81 -9.38 16.36 -3.14
C GLY A 81 -8.55 15.40 -3.99
N LYS A 82 -7.38 14.95 -3.52
CA LYS A 82 -6.47 14.09 -4.26
C LYS A 82 -6.02 12.88 -3.46
N TRP A 83 -5.65 11.82 -4.17
CA TRP A 83 -5.07 10.61 -3.57
C TRP A 83 -3.54 10.71 -3.50
N TYR A 84 -3.01 10.31 -2.35
CA TYR A 84 -1.58 10.21 -2.09
C TYR A 84 -1.23 8.82 -1.58
N ILE A 85 -0.15 8.23 -2.08
CA ILE A 85 0.43 7.02 -1.50
C ILE A 85 1.86 7.32 -1.05
N TYR A 86 2.07 7.32 0.27
CA TYR A 86 3.41 7.42 0.86
C TYR A 86 4.01 6.04 1.01
N PHE A 87 5.27 5.86 0.65
CA PHE A 87 5.96 4.57 0.76
C PHE A 87 7.46 4.78 0.91
N ALA A 88 8.16 3.72 1.31
CA ALA A 88 9.62 3.70 1.32
C ALA A 88 10.14 2.78 0.21
N ALA A 89 11.26 3.16 -0.41
CA ALA A 89 11.96 2.31 -1.37
C ALA A 89 13.47 2.55 -1.34
N SER A 90 14.22 1.55 -1.78
CA SER A 90 15.67 1.57 -1.94
C SER A 90 16.04 1.59 -3.44
N ASN A 91 17.33 1.76 -3.72
CA ASN A 91 17.94 1.56 -5.03
C ASN A 91 18.74 0.25 -5.13
N HIS A 92 18.81 -0.53 -4.03
CA HIS A 92 19.57 -1.77 -3.97
C HIS A 92 18.93 -2.81 -3.06
N LYS A 93 18.91 -4.08 -3.50
CA LYS A 93 18.28 -5.19 -2.79
C LYS A 93 19.00 -5.59 -1.49
N THR A 94 20.33 -5.63 -1.51
CA THR A 94 21.12 -6.16 -0.39
C THR A 94 22.03 -5.14 0.31
N ILE A 95 22.76 -4.30 -0.43
CA ILE A 95 23.71 -3.33 0.13
C ILE A 95 22.97 -2.25 0.95
N ARG A 96 23.52 -1.95 2.13
CA ARG A 96 23.03 -0.92 3.07
C ARG A 96 24.19 -0.04 3.53
N ASP A 97 24.27 1.16 2.98
CA ASP A 97 25.28 2.18 3.32
C ASP A 97 24.70 3.59 3.11
N GLU A 98 25.52 4.64 3.24
CA GLU A 98 25.11 6.05 3.07
C GLU A 98 24.50 6.38 1.70
N SER A 99 24.76 5.57 0.67
CA SER A 99 24.23 5.75 -0.69
C SER A 99 23.12 4.75 -1.05
N HIS A 100 23.04 3.62 -0.35
CA HIS A 100 22.11 2.53 -0.64
C HIS A 100 21.18 2.25 0.55
N HIS A 101 20.24 3.14 0.81
CA HIS A 101 19.23 2.91 1.85
C HIS A 101 17.90 3.54 1.51
N HIS A 102 16.85 3.07 2.19
CA HIS A 102 15.50 3.53 1.95
C HIS A 102 15.37 5.05 2.06
N ARG A 103 14.54 5.61 1.19
CA ARG A 103 14.02 6.97 1.27
C ARG A 103 12.50 6.93 1.18
N MET A 104 11.88 8.02 1.61
CA MET A 104 10.45 8.21 1.53
C MET A 104 10.09 8.84 0.19
N PHE A 105 9.03 8.34 -0.42
CA PHE A 105 8.49 8.80 -1.69
C PHE A 105 6.98 8.97 -1.57
N VAL A 106 6.40 9.72 -2.50
CA VAL A 106 4.95 9.88 -2.60
C VAL A 106 4.50 9.80 -4.06
N LEU A 107 3.40 9.09 -4.29
CA LEU A 107 2.65 9.13 -5.54
C LEU A 107 1.44 10.04 -5.36
N GLU A 108 1.13 10.88 -6.35
CA GLU A 108 -0.10 11.67 -6.41
C GLU A 108 -0.97 11.17 -7.57
N ASN A 109 -2.28 11.03 -7.34
CA ASN A 109 -3.25 10.84 -8.42
C ASN A 109 -4.30 11.97 -8.40
N HIS A 110 -4.42 12.67 -9.52
CA HIS A 110 -5.35 13.77 -9.76
C HIS A 110 -6.66 13.33 -10.42
N HIS A 111 -6.76 12.08 -10.89
CA HIS A 111 -7.92 11.55 -11.58
C HIS A 111 -8.89 10.90 -10.58
N ILE A 112 -10.14 11.34 -10.65
CA ILE A 112 -11.29 10.87 -9.86
C ILE A 112 -11.86 9.60 -10.52
#